data_AF-A0A2K0XL33-F1
#
_entry.id   AF-A0A2K0XL33-F1
#
_cell.length_a   1.000
_cell.length_b   1.000
_cell.length_c   1.000
_cell.angle_alpha   90.00
_cell.angle_beta   90.00
_cell.angle_gamma   90.00
#
_symmetry.space_group_name_H-M   'P 1'
#
loop_
_entity.id
_entity.type
_entity.pdbx_description
1 polymer ?
#
loop_
_entity_poly.entity_id
_entity_poly.type
_entity_poly.pdbx_seq_one_letter_code
_entity_poly.pdbx_strand_id
1 'polypeptide(L)'
;MKTRKITSWLFMLCCTIFGFLPVSATNYSAPADGKAYRLWNTNYAGHLMYEDQATSQLKTTATVNDNDFYQVFVLTKSGEGYTLRNVGSGAYVGTVYENETMYTTGNNPFTFNIKRNTARTDVECYNLMHSTGRFCMHEAQGQRVVRWFPTTTSESNRPSEWQFEEVTLTAEMQQRLKEKQQLIPAAYYIINTQRKPGTELYMYEDSDHKLNIRSTKPSSTKFDDVWVMRVINGQSVLQNLGTGRYVQKQSTKYTNYYTGANPYAFWFKRFGFVNGNTYWDIANTNDNNEGLHGDGDLRVVPWRPAAPGGQITPSEWVIREAGISNDQVKQRLTQLSGAKRPEDGKYYRIVCVDYKRPLKIDYANGTVTTENTTIANDYAQVWKLIANGDRFDLVNAYTNQMIQRQNGALSQPYRTAARSNGGFKFNEVNDPFNLMFTMDDVFGVGIHCAQSQGYQAVGWHTSASANNWVLYEVKVDEEKLRKAQEEYQAFHNLKDNANVHWQKLSKYFEDAAATKIAPVYADKTNDNLKAEMQNDGIPVILQNVVLKIKDQAWATYASGNNWEERFRIASYKPYSDNDHWAWKVGMSYKFGNLTNPTGITAYPKNTLLLFVDSDVPALRPRRWSCAV
;
A
#
# COMPACT_ATOMS: atom_id res chain seq x y z
N MET A 1 -5.34 -5.38 -93.54
CA MET A 1 -5.67 -6.73 -93.01
C MET A 1 -4.62 -7.08 -91.95
N LYS A 2 -4.98 -6.99 -90.67
CA LYS A 2 -5.20 -8.11 -89.73
C LYS A 2 -3.99 -9.04 -89.52
N THR A 3 -3.38 -8.84 -88.35
CA THR A 3 -2.58 -9.73 -87.50
C THR A 3 -3.12 -11.14 -87.28
N ARG A 4 -2.22 -12.14 -87.16
CA ARG A 4 -2.05 -13.14 -86.07
C ARG A 4 -1.05 -14.22 -86.54
N LYS A 5 0.13 -14.38 -85.92
CA LYS A 5 0.52 -15.23 -84.76
C LYS A 5 0.19 -16.72 -84.91
N ILE A 6 1.21 -17.57 -84.73
CA ILE A 6 1.32 -18.90 -84.05
C ILE A 6 2.80 -19.36 -84.24
N THR A 7 3.69 -19.16 -83.25
CA THR A 7 4.22 -20.13 -82.26
C THR A 7 4.94 -21.37 -82.81
N SER A 8 6.25 -21.49 -82.51
CA SER A 8 6.79 -22.68 -81.82
C SER A 8 8.22 -22.52 -81.26
N TRP A 9 8.32 -22.77 -79.94
CA TRP A 9 9.29 -23.56 -79.18
C TRP A 9 10.80 -23.55 -79.54
N LEU A 10 11.61 -23.04 -78.61
CA LEU A 10 12.99 -23.47 -78.43
C LEU A 10 13.24 -23.74 -76.93
N PHE A 11 13.59 -24.99 -76.62
CA PHE A 11 14.09 -25.43 -75.32
C PHE A 11 15.41 -24.72 -75.02
N MET A 12 15.53 -24.10 -73.84
CA MET A 12 16.82 -23.65 -73.33
C MET A 12 17.00 -24.14 -71.89
N LEU A 13 17.98 -25.03 -71.74
CA LEU A 13 18.50 -25.58 -70.50
C LEU A 13 18.87 -24.44 -69.55
N CYS A 14 18.23 -24.37 -68.39
CA CYS A 14 18.55 -23.37 -67.36
C CYS A 14 19.71 -23.91 -66.51
N CYS A 15 20.93 -23.43 -66.77
CA CYS A 15 22.05 -23.56 -65.84
C CYS A 15 21.82 -22.59 -64.67
N THR A 16 21.65 -23.15 -63.48
CA THR A 16 21.57 -22.45 -62.20
C THR A 16 22.91 -21.81 -61.84
N ILE A 17 23.05 -20.52 -62.09
CA ILE A 17 24.09 -19.69 -61.47
C ILE A 17 23.51 -19.16 -60.16
N PHE A 18 24.08 -19.63 -59.04
CA PHE A 18 23.89 -19.08 -57.69
C PHE A 18 24.38 -17.62 -57.67
N GLY A 19 23.46 -16.68 -57.88
CA GLY A 19 23.65 -15.29 -57.50
C GLY A 19 23.18 -15.10 -56.07
N PHE A 20 24.12 -14.96 -55.14
CA PHE A 20 23.85 -14.42 -53.81
C PHE A 20 23.29 -13.00 -53.98
N LEU A 21 21.97 -12.85 -53.83
CA LEU A 21 21.40 -11.56 -53.45
C LEU A 21 21.88 -11.27 -52.02
N PRO A 22 22.37 -10.05 -51.73
CA PRO A 22 22.69 -9.71 -50.36
C PRO A 22 21.40 -9.78 -49.54
N VAL A 23 21.44 -10.60 -48.48
CA VAL A 23 20.44 -10.60 -47.41
C VAL A 23 20.32 -9.15 -46.93
N SER A 24 19.09 -8.63 -46.96
CA SER A 24 18.75 -7.30 -46.46
C SER A 24 19.41 -7.05 -45.11
N ALA A 25 20.03 -5.87 -44.94
CA ALA A 25 20.54 -5.41 -43.66
C ALA A 25 19.48 -5.65 -42.57
N THR A 26 19.80 -6.50 -41.60
CA THR A 26 18.92 -6.77 -40.47
C THR A 26 18.74 -5.47 -39.67
N ASN A 27 17.50 -5.02 -39.52
CA ASN A 27 17.14 -3.79 -38.79
C ASN A 27 17.18 -4.05 -37.28
N TYR A 28 18.36 -4.36 -36.75
CA TYR A 28 18.56 -4.38 -35.31
C TYR A 28 18.57 -2.95 -34.77
N SER A 29 17.76 -2.68 -33.75
CA SER A 29 17.66 -1.35 -33.15
C SER A 29 17.59 -1.43 -31.62
N ALA A 30 17.86 -0.30 -30.97
CA ALA A 30 17.69 -0.20 -29.54
C ALA A 30 16.21 -0.43 -29.15
N PRO A 31 15.94 -1.20 -28.10
CA PRO A 31 14.59 -1.40 -27.58
C PRO A 31 13.92 -0.06 -27.24
N ALA A 32 12.71 0.16 -27.76
CA ALA A 32 11.94 1.38 -27.58
C ALA A 32 10.48 1.09 -27.23
N ASP A 33 9.85 2.04 -26.55
CA ASP A 33 8.46 1.95 -26.11
C ASP A 33 7.47 1.92 -27.29
N GLY A 34 6.49 1.02 -27.22
CA GLY A 34 5.43 0.85 -28.22
C GLY A 34 5.89 0.18 -29.53
N LYS A 35 7.14 -0.26 -29.63
CA LYS A 35 7.69 -0.91 -30.83
C LYS A 35 7.57 -2.43 -30.74
N ALA A 36 7.50 -3.07 -31.90
CA ALA A 36 7.42 -4.52 -32.02
C ALA A 36 8.75 -5.10 -32.52
N TYR A 37 9.12 -6.28 -32.02
CA TYR A 37 10.42 -6.86 -32.27
C TYR A 37 10.36 -8.39 -32.42
N ARG A 38 11.29 -8.94 -33.19
CA ARG A 38 11.79 -10.31 -33.02
C ARG A 38 13.07 -10.28 -32.20
N LEU A 39 13.15 -11.17 -31.21
CA LEU A 39 14.29 -11.21 -30.28
C LEU A 39 15.19 -12.37 -30.65
N TRP A 40 16.40 -12.07 -31.12
CA TRP A 40 17.38 -13.04 -31.60
C TRP A 40 18.46 -13.30 -30.57
N ASN A 41 18.69 -14.56 -30.20
CA ASN A 41 19.77 -14.94 -29.31
C ASN A 41 21.11 -14.99 -30.05
N THR A 42 22.21 -14.61 -29.39
CA THR A 42 23.54 -14.57 -30.02
C THR A 42 24.36 -15.87 -29.88
N ASN A 43 23.86 -16.91 -29.20
CA ASN A 43 24.66 -18.06 -28.77
C ASN A 43 24.81 -19.21 -29.78
N TYR A 44 23.73 -19.62 -30.46
CA TYR A 44 23.76 -20.71 -31.43
C TYR A 44 22.98 -20.29 -32.68
N ALA A 45 23.67 -20.08 -33.80
CA ALA A 45 23.10 -19.83 -35.13
C ALA A 45 21.97 -18.78 -35.24
N GLY A 46 21.87 -17.82 -34.31
CA GLY A 46 20.81 -16.81 -34.33
C GLY A 46 19.43 -17.44 -34.24
N HIS A 47 19.03 -17.96 -33.08
CA HIS A 47 17.65 -18.39 -32.90
C HIS A 47 16.79 -17.22 -32.39
N LEU A 48 15.61 -17.04 -32.97
CA LEU A 48 14.65 -16.06 -32.52
C LEU A 48 13.67 -16.67 -31.51
N MET A 49 13.26 -15.87 -30.53
CA MET A 49 12.30 -16.26 -29.51
C MET A 49 10.88 -16.30 -30.07
N TYR A 50 10.11 -17.31 -29.69
CA TYR A 50 8.70 -17.40 -29.99
C TYR A 50 7.91 -18.01 -28.82
N GLU A 51 6.60 -17.78 -28.81
CA GLU A 51 5.68 -18.44 -27.89
C GLU A 51 5.13 -19.75 -28.49
N ASP A 52 5.33 -20.86 -27.79
CA ASP A 52 4.71 -22.13 -28.12
C ASP A 52 3.21 -22.09 -27.80
N GLN A 53 2.37 -22.24 -28.83
CA GLN A 53 0.92 -22.05 -28.70
C GLN A 53 0.24 -23.08 -27.79
N ALA A 54 0.78 -24.30 -27.69
CA ALA A 54 0.17 -25.38 -26.92
C ALA A 54 0.48 -25.28 -25.42
N THR A 55 1.67 -24.77 -25.09
CA THR A 55 2.18 -24.76 -23.71
C THR A 55 2.35 -23.36 -23.12
N SER A 56 2.21 -22.33 -23.95
CA SER A 56 2.51 -20.92 -23.61
C SER A 56 3.96 -20.71 -23.16
N GLN A 57 4.86 -21.67 -23.41
CA GLN A 57 6.28 -21.58 -23.06
C GLN A 57 7.05 -20.80 -24.11
N LEU A 58 8.06 -20.05 -23.66
CA LEU A 58 8.98 -19.38 -24.57
C LEU A 58 10.08 -20.35 -25.02
N LYS A 59 10.23 -20.43 -26.33
CA LYS A 59 11.22 -21.28 -27.02
C LYS A 59 11.98 -20.46 -28.05
N THR A 60 13.00 -21.06 -28.65
CA THR A 60 13.78 -20.44 -29.72
C THR A 60 13.72 -21.28 -31.01
N THR A 61 13.82 -20.63 -32.16
CA THR A 61 13.84 -21.29 -33.47
C THR A 61 14.76 -20.56 -34.44
N ALA A 62 15.40 -21.27 -35.37
CA ALA A 62 16.21 -20.67 -36.43
C ALA A 62 15.37 -20.11 -37.60
N THR A 63 14.07 -20.42 -37.65
CA THR A 63 13.21 -20.13 -38.80
C THR A 63 12.36 -18.89 -38.56
N VAL A 64 12.60 -17.85 -39.36
CA VAL A 64 11.69 -16.70 -39.46
C VAL A 64 10.45 -17.10 -40.24
N ASN A 65 9.28 -16.80 -39.70
CA ASN A 65 8.03 -16.87 -40.42
C ASN A 65 7.27 -15.55 -40.23
N ASP A 66 7.17 -14.76 -41.29
CA ASP A 66 6.47 -13.46 -41.26
C ASP A 66 4.97 -13.57 -40.97
N ASN A 67 4.39 -14.76 -41.18
CA ASN A 67 3.00 -15.06 -40.87
C ASN A 67 2.83 -15.66 -39.45
N ASP A 68 3.92 -15.95 -38.74
CA ASP A 68 3.87 -16.44 -37.37
C ASP A 68 3.94 -15.27 -36.38
N PHE A 69 2.75 -14.79 -36.00
CA PHE A 69 2.63 -13.69 -35.04
C PHE A 69 3.15 -14.05 -33.65
N TYR A 70 3.38 -15.33 -33.34
CA TYR A 70 3.95 -15.76 -32.07
C TYR A 70 5.46 -15.53 -31.97
N GLN A 71 6.11 -15.11 -33.07
CA GLN A 71 7.51 -14.70 -33.11
C GLN A 71 7.72 -13.21 -32.81
N VAL A 72 6.64 -12.43 -32.71
CA VAL A 72 6.70 -10.96 -32.59
C VAL A 72 6.22 -10.52 -31.21
N PHE A 73 6.99 -9.65 -30.57
CA PHE A 73 6.69 -9.11 -29.25
C PHE A 73 6.66 -7.58 -29.27
N VAL A 74 5.59 -6.99 -28.74
CA VAL A 74 5.50 -5.55 -28.48
C VAL A 74 6.13 -5.25 -27.13
N LEU A 75 7.02 -4.27 -27.10
CA LEU A 75 7.61 -3.74 -25.87
C LEU A 75 6.81 -2.53 -25.40
N THR A 76 6.36 -2.57 -24.15
CA THR A 76 5.71 -1.41 -23.49
C THR A 76 6.53 -1.03 -22.27
N LYS A 77 6.89 0.25 -22.16
CA LYS A 77 7.69 0.77 -21.06
C LYS A 77 6.88 0.74 -19.76
N SER A 78 7.51 0.24 -18.70
CA SER A 78 6.93 0.11 -17.36
C SER A 78 8.04 0.32 -16.33
N GLY A 79 7.99 1.42 -15.59
CA GLY A 79 9.11 1.80 -14.72
C GLY A 79 10.39 2.07 -15.53
N GLU A 80 11.51 1.53 -15.02
CA GLU A 80 12.81 1.54 -15.71
C GLU A 80 12.98 0.40 -16.73
N GLY A 81 11.95 -0.42 -16.96
CA GLY A 81 12.02 -1.59 -17.82
C GLY A 81 10.91 -1.65 -18.86
N TYR A 82 10.73 -2.85 -19.43
CA TYR A 82 9.73 -3.14 -20.45
C TYR A 82 8.97 -4.42 -20.12
N THR A 83 7.67 -4.41 -20.38
CA THR A 83 6.88 -5.64 -20.52
C THR A 83 6.94 -6.10 -21.97
N LEU A 84 6.84 -7.42 -22.17
CA LEU A 84 6.85 -8.03 -23.50
C LEU A 84 5.48 -8.67 -23.74
N ARG A 85 4.78 -8.24 -24.78
CA ARG A 85 3.48 -8.79 -25.18
C ARG A 85 3.58 -9.50 -26.51
N ASN A 86 3.24 -10.78 -26.55
CA ASN A 86 3.24 -11.55 -27.79
C ASN A 86 2.08 -11.11 -28.71
N VAL A 87 2.35 -10.91 -29.99
CA VAL A 87 1.35 -10.46 -30.98
C VAL A 87 0.32 -11.55 -31.30
N GLY A 88 0.74 -12.81 -31.37
CA GLY A 88 -0.11 -13.95 -31.73
C GLY A 88 -1.14 -14.32 -30.67
N SER A 89 -0.71 -14.41 -29.41
CA SER A 89 -1.57 -14.75 -28.27
C SER A 89 -2.18 -13.53 -27.58
N GLY A 90 -1.60 -12.34 -27.75
CA GLY A 90 -1.90 -11.15 -26.96
C GLY A 90 -1.47 -11.22 -25.50
N ALA A 91 -0.81 -12.31 -25.08
CA ALA A 91 -0.39 -12.56 -23.70
C ALA A 91 0.98 -11.94 -23.41
N TYR A 92 1.25 -11.71 -22.13
CA TYR A 92 2.49 -11.08 -21.66
C TYR A 92 3.46 -12.11 -21.13
N VAL A 93 4.76 -11.91 -21.36
CA VAL A 93 5.80 -12.71 -20.71
C VAL A 93 5.73 -12.50 -19.20
N GLY A 94 5.53 -13.59 -18.46
CA GLY A 94 5.45 -13.61 -17.01
C GLY A 94 6.82 -13.73 -16.33
N THR A 95 6.78 -13.81 -15.00
CA THR A 95 7.99 -14.04 -14.19
C THR A 95 8.11 -15.50 -13.80
N VAL A 96 9.36 -15.93 -13.56
CA VAL A 96 9.69 -17.20 -12.92
C VAL A 96 10.73 -16.91 -11.84
N TYR A 97 10.66 -17.62 -10.71
CA TYR A 97 11.53 -17.38 -9.55
C TYR A 97 12.59 -18.48 -9.36
N GLU A 98 12.36 -19.65 -9.93
CA GLU A 98 13.29 -20.77 -9.92
C GLU A 98 14.29 -20.66 -11.08
N ASN A 99 15.47 -21.25 -10.91
CA ASN A 99 16.49 -21.28 -11.95
C ASN A 99 16.14 -22.36 -12.97
N GLU A 100 16.51 -22.15 -14.24
CA GLU A 100 16.27 -23.12 -15.34
C GLU A 100 14.79 -23.38 -15.67
N THR A 101 13.87 -22.70 -14.99
CA THR A 101 12.44 -22.73 -15.31
C THR A 101 12.17 -21.90 -16.56
N MET A 102 11.40 -22.46 -17.50
CA MET A 102 11.02 -21.77 -18.72
C MET A 102 10.08 -20.62 -18.42
N TYR A 103 10.32 -19.50 -19.09
CA TYR A 103 9.35 -18.41 -19.11
C TYR A 103 8.08 -18.86 -19.84
N THR A 104 6.95 -18.39 -19.35
CA THR A 104 5.64 -18.57 -19.98
C THR A 104 4.98 -17.22 -20.23
N THR A 105 4.06 -17.20 -21.19
CA THR A 105 3.15 -16.08 -21.42
C THR A 105 1.84 -16.27 -20.64
N GLY A 106 1.21 -15.17 -20.26
CA GLY A 106 -0.08 -15.17 -19.57
C GLY A 106 -0.60 -13.76 -19.29
N ASN A 107 -1.52 -13.64 -18.34
CA ASN A 107 -2.19 -12.37 -18.02
C ASN A 107 -1.40 -11.48 -17.03
N ASN A 108 -0.27 -11.97 -16.51
CA ASN A 108 0.53 -11.31 -15.48
C ASN A 108 1.85 -10.80 -16.09
N PRO A 109 1.89 -9.55 -16.59
CA PRO A 109 3.10 -9.02 -17.22
C PRO A 109 4.24 -8.90 -16.20
N PHE A 110 5.42 -9.38 -16.57
CA PHE A 110 6.66 -9.08 -15.86
C PHE A 110 7.43 -7.96 -16.54
N THR A 111 8.00 -7.05 -15.75
CA THR A 111 8.83 -5.96 -16.24
C THR A 111 10.30 -6.39 -16.22
N PHE A 112 10.91 -6.47 -17.39
CA PHE A 112 12.34 -6.75 -17.56
C PHE A 112 13.12 -5.44 -17.70
N ASN A 113 14.24 -5.31 -16.98
CA ASN A 113 15.18 -4.23 -17.22
C ASN A 113 16.09 -4.63 -18.40
N ILE A 114 15.90 -4.00 -19.55
CA ILE A 114 16.65 -4.33 -20.77
C ILE A 114 17.92 -3.49 -20.79
N LYS A 115 19.08 -4.13 -20.59
CA LYS A 115 20.38 -3.47 -20.51
C LYS A 115 21.23 -3.77 -21.73
N ARG A 116 21.80 -2.73 -22.34
CA ARG A 116 22.79 -2.89 -23.41
C ARG A 116 24.03 -3.58 -22.85
N ASN A 117 24.51 -4.60 -23.54
CA ASN A 117 25.79 -5.22 -23.22
C ASN A 117 26.91 -4.41 -23.87
N THR A 118 27.67 -3.67 -23.07
CA THR A 118 28.79 -2.83 -23.53
C THR A 118 30.10 -3.59 -23.67
N ALA A 119 30.16 -4.85 -23.21
CA ALA A 119 31.34 -5.69 -23.36
C ALA A 119 31.45 -6.33 -24.76
N ARG A 120 30.36 -6.32 -25.55
CA ARG A 120 30.37 -6.68 -26.97
C ARG A 120 30.61 -5.43 -27.80
N THR A 121 31.57 -5.51 -28.72
CA THR A 121 31.86 -4.44 -29.71
C THR A 121 31.60 -4.90 -31.14
N ASP A 122 31.47 -6.20 -31.35
CA ASP A 122 31.19 -6.86 -32.62
C ASP A 122 29.69 -6.87 -32.97
N VAL A 123 28.81 -6.80 -31.97
CA VAL A 123 27.36 -6.78 -32.17
C VAL A 123 26.68 -5.93 -31.11
N GLU A 124 25.60 -5.25 -31.51
CA GLU A 124 24.71 -4.60 -30.55
C GLU A 124 23.72 -5.62 -29.97
N CYS A 125 23.88 -5.93 -28.69
CA CYS A 125 23.01 -6.86 -27.98
C CYS A 125 22.66 -6.37 -26.56
N TYR A 126 21.68 -7.03 -25.98
CA TYR A 126 21.01 -6.64 -24.75
C TYR A 126 20.74 -7.85 -23.86
N ASN A 127 20.75 -7.64 -22.56
CA ASN A 127 20.26 -8.62 -21.59
C ASN A 127 18.89 -8.18 -21.06
N LEU A 128 17.92 -9.10 -21.05
CA LEU A 128 16.63 -8.89 -20.42
C LEU A 128 16.73 -9.30 -18.94
N MET A 129 17.02 -8.34 -18.07
CA MET A 129 17.33 -8.58 -16.66
C MET A 129 16.09 -8.57 -15.76
N HIS A 130 16.14 -9.37 -14.70
CA HIS A 130 15.28 -9.20 -13.53
C HIS A 130 15.71 -7.96 -12.72
N SER A 131 14.80 -7.41 -11.90
CA SER A 131 15.01 -6.16 -11.15
C SER A 131 16.23 -6.14 -10.23
N THR A 132 16.64 -7.31 -9.69
CA THR A 132 17.84 -7.43 -8.84
C THR A 132 19.15 -7.45 -9.62
N GLY A 133 19.11 -7.48 -10.96
CA GLY A 133 20.29 -7.58 -11.83
C GLY A 133 21.04 -8.91 -11.74
N ARG A 134 20.60 -9.85 -10.90
CA ARG A 134 21.27 -11.13 -10.68
C ARG A 134 20.90 -12.19 -11.72
N PHE A 135 19.73 -12.08 -12.33
CA PHE A 135 19.17 -13.07 -13.25
C PHE A 135 18.67 -12.40 -14.52
N CYS A 136 18.66 -13.13 -15.61
CA CYS A 136 18.20 -12.66 -16.92
C CYS A 136 17.51 -13.77 -17.72
N MET A 137 16.92 -13.37 -18.84
CA MET A 137 16.43 -14.28 -19.86
C MET A 137 17.58 -14.92 -20.63
N HIS A 138 17.53 -16.23 -20.78
CA HIS A 138 18.65 -17.03 -21.26
C HIS A 138 18.14 -18.18 -22.15
N GLU A 139 18.79 -18.40 -23.29
CA GLU A 139 18.55 -19.60 -24.11
C GLU A 139 19.33 -20.79 -23.53
N ALA A 140 18.61 -21.81 -23.08
CA ALA A 140 19.17 -23.06 -22.60
C ALA A 140 19.09 -24.17 -23.66
N GLN A 141 19.76 -25.29 -23.39
CA GLN A 141 19.72 -26.48 -24.25
C GLN A 141 18.28 -26.93 -24.53
N GLY A 142 18.05 -27.45 -25.74
CA GLY A 142 16.72 -27.86 -26.19
C GLY A 142 15.81 -26.70 -26.58
N GLN A 143 16.39 -25.55 -26.98
CA GLN A 143 15.65 -24.37 -27.47
C GLN A 143 14.67 -23.80 -26.44
N ARG A 144 15.08 -23.78 -25.17
CA ARG A 144 14.25 -23.34 -24.05
C ARG A 144 14.66 -21.94 -23.62
N VAL A 145 13.70 -21.03 -23.46
CA VAL A 145 13.97 -19.71 -22.89
C VAL A 145 13.70 -19.75 -21.39
N VAL A 146 14.75 -19.67 -20.59
CA VAL A 146 14.72 -19.89 -19.14
C VAL A 146 15.29 -18.70 -18.38
N ARG A 147 14.99 -18.64 -17.08
CA ARG A 147 15.69 -17.74 -16.16
C ARG A 147 17.02 -18.35 -15.73
N TRP A 148 18.11 -17.61 -15.97
CA TRP A 148 19.44 -18.01 -15.54
C TRP A 148 20.31 -16.80 -15.17
N PHE A 149 21.55 -17.06 -14.77
CA PHE A 149 22.54 -16.01 -14.54
C PHE A 149 22.97 -15.38 -15.88
N PRO A 150 23.29 -14.07 -15.91
CA PRO A 150 23.89 -13.45 -17.07
C PRO A 150 25.26 -14.07 -17.37
N THR A 151 25.53 -14.25 -18.65
CA THR A 151 26.81 -14.77 -19.15
C THR A 151 27.93 -13.79 -18.79
N THR A 152 29.07 -14.30 -18.31
CA THR A 152 30.27 -13.49 -18.04
C THR A 152 31.14 -13.36 -19.29
N THR A 153 32.02 -12.36 -19.35
CA THR A 153 32.77 -11.95 -20.55
C THR A 153 33.74 -12.99 -21.13
N SER A 154 33.92 -14.15 -20.47
CA SER A 154 34.85 -15.22 -20.86
C SER A 154 34.19 -16.45 -21.51
N GLU A 155 32.87 -16.52 -21.61
CA GLU A 155 32.19 -17.66 -22.22
C GLU A 155 32.06 -17.49 -23.73
N SER A 156 32.48 -18.51 -24.51
CA SER A 156 32.31 -18.54 -25.97
C SER A 156 30.83 -18.64 -26.36
N ASN A 157 30.02 -19.17 -25.45
CA ASN A 157 28.60 -19.29 -25.59
C ASN A 157 27.92 -18.12 -24.88
N ARG A 158 27.10 -17.34 -25.59
CA ARG A 158 26.47 -16.10 -25.10
C ARG A 158 24.93 -16.15 -25.05
N PRO A 159 24.36 -17.13 -24.33
CA PRO A 159 22.92 -17.44 -24.29
C PRO A 159 22.05 -16.37 -23.63
N SER A 160 22.62 -15.45 -22.87
CA SER A 160 21.88 -14.39 -22.19
C SER A 160 21.71 -13.12 -23.02
N GLU A 161 22.34 -13.06 -24.20
CA GLU A 161 22.46 -11.86 -25.02
C GLU A 161 21.51 -11.93 -26.22
N TRP A 162 20.70 -10.89 -26.39
CA TRP A 162 19.62 -10.81 -27.36
C TRP A 162 19.76 -9.56 -28.26
N GLN A 163 19.46 -9.71 -29.55
CA GLN A 163 19.32 -8.60 -30.50
C GLN A 163 17.85 -8.36 -30.83
N PHE A 164 17.48 -7.11 -31.04
CA PHE A 164 16.11 -6.68 -31.26
C PHE A 164 15.92 -6.27 -32.72
N GLU A 165 15.36 -7.15 -33.53
CA GLU A 165 15.00 -6.85 -34.92
C GLU A 165 13.63 -6.16 -34.93
N GLU A 166 13.58 -4.89 -35.34
CA GLU A 166 12.33 -4.11 -35.36
C GLU A 166 11.37 -4.63 -36.44
N VAL A 167 10.11 -4.85 -36.05
CA VAL A 167 9.02 -5.29 -36.92
C VAL A 167 7.97 -4.19 -37.02
N THR A 168 7.62 -3.80 -38.25
CA THR A 168 6.46 -2.93 -38.47
C THR A 168 5.19 -3.78 -38.38
N LEU A 169 4.31 -3.50 -37.41
CA LEU A 169 3.06 -4.24 -37.24
C LEU A 169 2.12 -4.03 -38.45
N THR A 170 1.76 -5.12 -39.12
CA THR A 170 0.75 -5.13 -40.18
C THR A 170 -0.65 -4.89 -39.61
N ALA A 171 -1.62 -4.57 -40.48
CA ALA A 171 -3.02 -4.41 -40.06
C ALA A 171 -3.58 -5.68 -39.38
N GLU A 172 -3.20 -6.85 -39.86
CA GLU A 172 -3.59 -8.15 -39.29
C GLU A 172 -2.99 -8.37 -37.89
N MET A 173 -1.72 -8.03 -37.70
CA MET A 173 -1.07 -8.10 -36.39
C MET A 173 -1.73 -7.14 -35.38
N GLN A 174 -2.03 -5.90 -35.80
CA GLN A 174 -2.74 -4.94 -34.96
C GLN A 174 -4.16 -5.43 -34.63
N GLN A 175 -4.86 -6.02 -35.60
CA GLN A 175 -6.17 -6.63 -35.38
C GLN A 175 -6.07 -7.80 -34.41
N ARG A 176 -5.03 -8.64 -34.52
CA ARG A 176 -4.81 -9.78 -33.63
C ARG A 176 -4.57 -9.33 -32.18
N LEU A 177 -3.76 -8.29 -31.96
CA LEU A 177 -3.52 -7.72 -30.63
C LEU A 177 -4.81 -7.18 -29.99
N LYS A 178 -5.70 -6.58 -30.79
CA LYS A 178 -7.02 -6.12 -30.33
C LYS A 178 -7.92 -7.32 -30.03
N GLU A 179 -8.02 -8.28 -30.95
CA GLU A 179 -8.81 -9.50 -30.79
C GLU A 179 -8.34 -10.30 -29.57
N LYS A 180 -7.05 -10.36 -29.29
CA LYS A 180 -6.50 -11.06 -28.12
C LYS A 180 -6.17 -10.11 -26.97
N GLN A 181 -6.90 -9.01 -26.85
CA GLN A 181 -6.75 -8.10 -25.73
C GLN A 181 -6.92 -8.85 -24.41
N GLN A 182 -5.97 -8.62 -23.51
CA GLN A 182 -6.02 -9.00 -22.11
C GLN A 182 -6.01 -7.71 -21.28
N LEU A 183 -6.86 -7.64 -20.26
CA LEU A 183 -6.85 -6.52 -19.32
C LEU A 183 -5.81 -6.81 -18.24
N ILE A 184 -4.81 -5.94 -18.14
CA ILE A 184 -3.78 -5.94 -17.11
C ILE A 184 -3.98 -4.76 -16.15
N PRO A 185 -3.34 -4.75 -14.98
CA PRO A 185 -3.31 -3.56 -14.15
C PRO A 185 -2.64 -2.38 -14.89
N ALA A 186 -3.43 -1.39 -15.28
CA ALA A 186 -3.00 -0.20 -16.03
C ALA A 186 -4.11 0.88 -16.04
N ALA A 187 -3.85 2.03 -16.66
CA ALA A 187 -4.83 3.09 -16.88
C ALA A 187 -5.58 2.93 -18.22
N TYR A 188 -6.90 3.04 -18.19
CA TYR A 188 -7.78 2.83 -19.34
C TYR A 188 -8.83 3.94 -19.51
N TYR A 189 -9.25 4.15 -20.74
CA TYR A 189 -10.54 4.68 -21.10
C TYR A 189 -11.57 3.54 -21.16
N ILE A 190 -12.75 3.78 -20.61
CA ILE A 190 -13.91 2.87 -20.68
C ILE A 190 -14.94 3.53 -21.58
N ILE A 191 -15.26 2.89 -22.71
CA ILE A 191 -15.91 3.53 -23.85
C ILE A 191 -17.18 2.78 -24.23
N ASN A 192 -18.30 3.50 -24.30
CA ASN A 192 -19.54 3.01 -24.86
C ASN A 192 -19.64 3.39 -26.34
N THR A 193 -19.89 2.41 -27.21
CA THR A 193 -20.04 2.64 -28.66
C THR A 193 -21.46 2.43 -29.17
N GLN A 194 -22.35 1.91 -28.31
CA GLN A 194 -23.71 1.49 -28.70
C GLN A 194 -24.77 2.54 -28.39
N ARG A 195 -24.59 3.33 -27.33
CA ARG A 195 -25.59 4.31 -26.88
C ARG A 195 -25.84 5.40 -27.93
N LYS A 196 -24.80 5.79 -28.65
CA LYS A 196 -24.90 6.68 -29.81
C LYS A 196 -24.06 6.09 -30.96
N PRO A 197 -24.69 5.35 -31.90
CA PRO A 197 -23.97 4.73 -33.00
C PRO A 197 -23.04 5.69 -33.74
N GLY A 198 -21.83 5.24 -34.05
CA GLY A 198 -20.80 6.06 -34.70
C GLY A 198 -20.12 7.08 -33.78
N THR A 199 -20.45 7.14 -32.49
CA THR A 199 -19.81 8.01 -31.50
C THR A 199 -19.20 7.19 -30.37
N GLU A 200 -17.94 7.46 -30.03
CA GLU A 200 -17.33 6.96 -28.80
C GLU A 200 -17.75 7.84 -27.63
N LEU A 201 -18.33 7.23 -26.60
CA LEU A 201 -18.71 7.91 -25.36
C LEU A 201 -17.85 7.42 -24.21
N TYR A 202 -17.03 8.30 -23.66
CA TYR A 202 -16.07 8.01 -22.60
C TYR A 202 -16.76 8.09 -21.24
N MET A 203 -16.62 7.05 -20.43
CA MET A 203 -17.06 7.04 -19.04
C MET A 203 -16.21 8.01 -18.21
N TYR A 204 -16.85 8.87 -17.44
CA TYR A 204 -16.19 9.84 -16.57
C TYR A 204 -16.92 10.03 -15.23
N GLU A 205 -16.18 10.49 -14.24
CA GLU A 205 -16.69 10.91 -12.93
C GLU A 205 -17.04 12.41 -12.94
N ASP A 206 -18.26 12.77 -12.57
CA ASP A 206 -18.67 14.17 -12.43
C ASP A 206 -18.31 14.77 -11.05
N SER A 207 -18.64 16.06 -10.86
CA SER A 207 -18.37 16.77 -9.60
C SER A 207 -19.12 16.21 -8.39
N ASP A 208 -20.22 15.49 -8.62
CA ASP A 208 -21.01 14.83 -7.58
C ASP A 208 -20.55 13.37 -7.35
N HIS A 209 -19.42 12.98 -7.94
CA HIS A 209 -18.85 11.64 -7.91
C HIS A 209 -19.72 10.56 -8.58
N LYS A 210 -20.62 10.95 -9.49
CA LYS A 210 -21.44 10.02 -10.28
C LYS A 210 -20.78 9.71 -11.61
N LEU A 211 -21.01 8.49 -12.10
CA LEU A 211 -20.50 8.04 -13.39
C LEU A 211 -21.48 8.39 -14.50
N ASN A 212 -20.96 9.00 -15.55
CA ASN A 212 -21.68 9.40 -16.76
C ASN A 212 -20.82 9.07 -17.99
N ILE A 213 -21.40 9.22 -19.19
CA ILE A 213 -20.68 9.05 -20.46
C ILE A 213 -20.76 10.33 -21.30
N ARG A 214 -19.68 10.69 -22.01
CA ARG A 214 -19.64 11.90 -22.85
C ARG A 214 -18.88 11.67 -24.15
N SER A 215 -19.26 12.38 -25.20
CA SER A 215 -18.55 12.35 -26.49
C SER A 215 -17.33 13.28 -26.55
N THR A 216 -17.19 14.18 -25.57
CA THR A 216 -16.06 15.11 -25.54
C THR A 216 -14.77 14.35 -25.29
N LYS A 217 -13.78 14.59 -26.15
CA LYS A 217 -12.47 13.95 -26.04
C LYS A 217 -11.90 14.14 -24.61
N PRO A 218 -11.29 13.09 -24.04
CA PRO A 218 -10.73 13.16 -22.71
C PRO A 218 -9.76 14.31 -22.47
N SER A 219 -9.87 14.93 -21.29
CA SER A 219 -8.93 15.97 -20.86
C SER A 219 -7.69 15.33 -20.25
N SER A 220 -6.52 15.57 -20.86
CA SER A 220 -5.24 15.06 -20.37
C SER A 220 -4.77 15.65 -19.03
N THR A 221 -5.52 16.59 -18.44
CA THR A 221 -5.15 17.25 -17.17
C THR A 221 -6.10 16.95 -16.02
N LYS A 222 -7.37 16.63 -16.30
CA LYS A 222 -8.36 16.33 -15.25
C LYS A 222 -8.36 14.85 -14.86
N PHE A 223 -8.14 13.95 -15.84
CA PHE A 223 -8.18 12.50 -15.64
C PHE A 223 -9.50 11.97 -15.05
N ASP A 224 -10.59 12.73 -15.18
CA ASP A 224 -11.93 12.35 -14.69
C ASP A 224 -12.54 11.20 -15.51
N ASP A 225 -11.99 10.91 -16.68
CA ASP A 225 -12.34 9.83 -17.61
C ASP A 225 -11.29 8.74 -17.72
N VAL A 226 -10.24 8.80 -16.89
CA VAL A 226 -9.19 7.78 -16.84
C VAL A 226 -9.40 6.89 -15.62
N TRP A 227 -9.51 5.59 -15.89
CA TRP A 227 -9.79 4.56 -14.90
C TRP A 227 -8.60 3.62 -14.78
N VAL A 228 -7.99 3.60 -13.60
CA VAL A 228 -6.93 2.64 -13.25
C VAL A 228 -7.60 1.34 -12.86
N MET A 229 -7.41 0.30 -13.67
CA MET A 229 -7.77 -1.05 -13.30
C MET A 229 -6.66 -1.62 -12.43
N ARG A 230 -7.03 -2.15 -11.26
CA ARG A 230 -6.09 -2.80 -10.34
C ARG A 230 -6.60 -4.18 -9.95
N VAL A 231 -5.69 -5.06 -9.56
CA VAL A 231 -6.04 -6.33 -8.91
C VAL A 231 -5.63 -6.25 -7.44
N ILE A 232 -6.61 -6.29 -6.55
CA ILE A 232 -6.41 -6.27 -5.09
C ILE A 232 -6.96 -7.58 -4.55
N ASN A 233 -6.13 -8.39 -3.89
CA ASN A 233 -6.51 -9.72 -3.35
C ASN A 233 -7.19 -10.62 -4.41
N GLY A 234 -6.68 -10.60 -5.65
CA GLY A 234 -7.24 -11.39 -6.76
C GLY A 234 -8.51 -10.81 -7.38
N GLN A 235 -8.98 -9.64 -6.94
CA GLN A 235 -10.19 -8.99 -7.42
C GLN A 235 -9.88 -7.72 -8.21
N SER A 236 -10.51 -7.55 -9.38
CA SER A 236 -10.35 -6.36 -10.20
C SER A 236 -11.18 -5.19 -9.67
N VAL A 237 -10.58 -4.02 -9.56
CA VAL A 237 -11.22 -2.78 -9.09
C VAL A 237 -10.96 -1.66 -10.08
N LEU A 238 -11.85 -0.66 -10.13
CA LEU A 238 -11.69 0.54 -10.95
C LEU A 238 -11.50 1.76 -10.04
N GLN A 239 -10.39 2.47 -10.23
CA GLN A 239 -10.06 3.69 -9.51
C GLN A 239 -9.97 4.87 -10.48
N ASN A 240 -10.68 5.96 -10.23
CA ASN A 240 -10.56 7.18 -11.02
C ASN A 240 -9.21 7.85 -10.76
N LEU A 241 -8.47 8.20 -11.83
CA LEU A 241 -7.14 8.81 -11.70
C LEU A 241 -7.21 10.31 -11.32
N GLY A 242 -8.32 10.98 -11.63
CA GLY A 242 -8.58 12.36 -11.28
C GLY A 242 -8.77 12.58 -9.78
N THR A 243 -9.53 11.69 -9.13
CA THR A 243 -9.94 11.81 -7.72
C THR A 243 -9.29 10.78 -6.78
N GLY A 244 -8.75 9.69 -7.30
CA GLY A 244 -8.22 8.56 -6.52
C GLY A 244 -9.31 7.69 -5.88
N ARG A 245 -10.59 7.93 -6.20
CA ARG A 245 -11.74 7.19 -5.66
C ARG A 245 -12.06 5.96 -6.50
N TYR A 246 -12.71 4.98 -5.90
CA TYR A 246 -13.05 3.71 -6.54
C TYR A 246 -14.51 3.67 -6.95
N VAL A 247 -14.81 3.09 -8.11
CA VAL A 247 -16.20 2.80 -8.51
C VAL A 247 -16.84 1.88 -7.47
N GLN A 248 -18.06 2.22 -7.04
CA GLN A 248 -18.83 1.46 -6.06
C GLN A 248 -19.88 0.58 -6.73
N LYS A 249 -20.30 -0.49 -6.05
CA LYS A 249 -21.47 -1.26 -6.48
C LYS A 249 -22.73 -0.38 -6.48
N GLN A 250 -23.52 -0.51 -7.52
CA GLN A 250 -24.90 -0.01 -7.57
C GLN A 250 -25.78 -1.15 -8.11
N SER A 251 -26.93 -1.39 -7.47
CA SER A 251 -27.89 -2.45 -7.87
C SER A 251 -29.32 -1.94 -7.99
N THR A 252 -29.58 -0.67 -7.68
CA THR A 252 -30.87 -0.05 -7.97
C THR A 252 -30.86 0.38 -9.44
N LYS A 253 -31.72 -0.25 -10.25
CA LYS A 253 -31.87 0.08 -11.68
C LYS A 253 -32.06 1.59 -11.88
N TYR A 254 -31.48 2.10 -12.97
CA TYR A 254 -31.54 3.52 -13.36
C TYR A 254 -30.92 4.52 -12.37
N THR A 255 -30.26 4.03 -11.31
CA THR A 255 -29.51 4.87 -10.39
C THR A 255 -28.05 4.90 -10.83
N ASN A 256 -27.42 6.07 -10.83
CA ASN A 256 -26.02 6.18 -11.23
C ASN A 256 -25.12 5.31 -10.35
N TYR A 257 -24.15 4.66 -11.00
CA TYR A 257 -22.91 4.30 -10.34
C TYR A 257 -22.20 5.56 -9.83
N TYR A 258 -21.40 5.40 -8.79
CA TYR A 258 -20.68 6.49 -8.14
C TYR A 258 -19.31 6.02 -7.69
N THR A 259 -18.45 6.96 -7.29
CA THR A 259 -17.14 6.64 -6.69
C THR A 259 -17.13 6.88 -5.17
N GLY A 260 -16.32 6.10 -4.46
CA GLY A 260 -16.15 6.15 -3.01
C GLY A 260 -14.71 5.88 -2.59
N ALA A 261 -14.43 5.98 -1.29
CA ALA A 261 -13.06 5.85 -0.77
C ALA A 261 -12.53 4.41 -0.78
N ASN A 262 -13.42 3.41 -0.69
CA ASN A 262 -13.05 2.00 -0.56
C ASN A 262 -13.23 1.25 -1.88
N PRO A 263 -12.35 0.30 -2.23
CA PRO A 263 -12.49 -0.47 -3.46
C PRO A 263 -13.73 -1.39 -3.43
N TYR A 264 -14.39 -1.53 -4.58
CA TYR A 264 -15.34 -2.61 -4.86
C TYR A 264 -14.84 -3.47 -6.02
N ALA A 265 -15.00 -4.78 -5.88
CA ALA A 265 -14.56 -5.78 -6.86
C ALA A 265 -15.57 -5.96 -8.00
N PHE A 266 -15.13 -5.78 -9.23
CA PHE A 266 -15.91 -6.01 -10.45
C PHE A 266 -15.37 -7.22 -11.22
N TRP A 267 -16.29 -7.87 -11.94
CA TRP A 267 -15.96 -8.97 -12.84
C TRP A 267 -15.88 -8.44 -14.27
N PHE A 268 -14.68 -8.49 -14.84
CA PHE A 268 -14.46 -8.15 -16.24
C PHE A 268 -14.59 -9.41 -17.08
N LYS A 269 -15.60 -9.46 -17.93
CA LYS A 269 -15.86 -10.61 -18.78
C LYS A 269 -15.74 -10.22 -20.23
N ARG A 270 -14.94 -10.97 -20.96
CA ARG A 270 -14.79 -10.75 -22.38
C ARG A 270 -16.08 -11.16 -23.09
N PHE A 271 -16.72 -10.21 -23.76
CA PHE A 271 -17.92 -10.45 -24.55
C PHE A 271 -17.58 -11.02 -25.92
N GLY A 272 -16.68 -10.36 -26.66
CA GLY A 272 -16.33 -10.77 -28.02
C GLY A 272 -15.54 -9.71 -28.79
N PHE A 273 -15.10 -10.06 -30.00
CA PHE A 273 -14.43 -9.13 -30.92
C PHE A 273 -15.35 -8.82 -32.10
N VAL A 274 -15.77 -7.56 -32.26
CA VAL A 274 -16.72 -7.12 -33.28
C VAL A 274 -16.30 -5.76 -33.81
N ASN A 275 -16.34 -5.58 -35.15
CA ASN A 275 -16.03 -4.32 -35.83
C ASN A 275 -14.72 -3.68 -35.36
N GLY A 276 -13.66 -4.49 -35.21
CA GLY A 276 -12.33 -4.00 -34.85
C GLY A 276 -12.10 -3.73 -33.36
N ASN A 277 -13.07 -4.01 -32.48
CA ASN A 277 -12.96 -3.78 -31.04
C ASN A 277 -13.26 -5.04 -30.24
N THR A 278 -12.55 -5.20 -29.11
CA THR A 278 -12.90 -6.18 -28.08
C THR A 278 -13.82 -5.54 -27.06
N TYR A 279 -14.96 -6.19 -26.83
CA TYR A 279 -15.99 -5.75 -25.90
C TYR A 279 -15.91 -6.54 -24.59
N TRP A 280 -16.21 -5.85 -23.50
CA TRP A 280 -16.15 -6.36 -22.14
C TRP A 280 -17.40 -5.99 -21.36
N ASP A 281 -17.90 -6.93 -20.57
CA ASP A 281 -18.88 -6.66 -19.52
C ASP A 281 -18.13 -6.29 -18.25
N ILE A 282 -18.62 -5.27 -17.55
CA ILE A 282 -18.13 -4.89 -16.22
C ILE A 282 -19.24 -5.19 -15.22
N ALA A 283 -19.24 -6.41 -14.69
CA ALA A 283 -20.33 -6.94 -13.88
C ALA A 283 -20.10 -6.74 -12.37
N ASN A 284 -21.20 -6.49 -11.66
CA ASN A 284 -21.22 -6.39 -10.20
C ASN A 284 -20.88 -7.73 -9.52
N THR A 285 -21.18 -8.84 -10.18
CA THR A 285 -21.14 -10.20 -9.66
C THR A 285 -20.71 -11.20 -10.74
N ASN A 286 -20.20 -12.37 -10.32
CA ASN A 286 -19.72 -13.40 -11.25
C ASN A 286 -20.82 -14.10 -12.05
N ASP A 287 -22.10 -13.91 -11.73
CA ASP A 287 -23.20 -14.49 -12.50
C ASP A 287 -23.54 -13.69 -13.77
N ASN A 288 -22.90 -12.53 -13.99
CA ASN A 288 -23.18 -11.60 -15.10
C ASN A 288 -24.63 -11.08 -15.13
N ASN A 289 -25.35 -11.08 -14.01
CA ASN A 289 -26.76 -10.68 -14.03
C ASN A 289 -26.97 -9.16 -14.02
N GLU A 290 -25.96 -8.40 -13.60
CA GLU A 290 -26.02 -6.94 -13.51
C GLU A 290 -24.61 -6.34 -13.63
N GLY A 291 -24.48 -5.26 -14.39
CA GLY A 291 -23.23 -4.54 -14.60
C GLY A 291 -23.43 -3.12 -15.09
N LEU A 292 -22.32 -2.46 -15.41
CA LEU A 292 -22.31 -1.09 -15.91
C LEU A 292 -23.02 -1.01 -17.26
N HIS A 293 -23.92 -0.04 -17.39
CA HIS A 293 -24.64 0.23 -18.62
C HIS A 293 -24.76 1.74 -18.83
N GLY A 294 -24.35 2.23 -20.00
CA GLY A 294 -24.57 3.63 -20.36
C GLY A 294 -26.02 3.80 -20.80
N ASP A 295 -26.86 4.56 -20.09
CA ASP A 295 -28.30 4.74 -20.37
C ASP A 295 -28.62 5.86 -21.38
N GLY A 296 -29.91 6.08 -21.64
CA GLY A 296 -30.41 7.10 -22.58
C GLY A 296 -30.11 8.54 -22.17
N ASP A 297 -29.94 8.79 -20.87
CA ASP A 297 -29.64 10.11 -20.31
C ASP A 297 -28.12 10.33 -20.16
N LEU A 298 -27.31 9.45 -20.77
CA LEU A 298 -25.85 9.45 -20.70
C LEU A 298 -25.30 9.20 -19.28
N ARG A 299 -26.06 8.49 -18.44
CA ARG A 299 -25.66 8.07 -17.10
C ARG A 299 -25.10 6.65 -17.17
N VAL A 300 -24.22 6.27 -16.24
CA VAL A 300 -23.84 4.87 -16.05
C VAL A 300 -24.69 4.28 -14.95
N VAL A 301 -25.55 3.31 -15.27
CA VAL A 301 -26.52 2.70 -14.35
C VAL A 301 -26.42 1.17 -14.38
N PRO A 302 -26.99 0.46 -13.40
CA PRO A 302 -27.03 -1.01 -13.42
C PRO A 302 -28.01 -1.51 -14.45
N TRP A 303 -27.55 -2.42 -15.31
CA TRP A 303 -28.41 -3.16 -16.23
C TRP A 303 -27.87 -4.56 -16.49
N ARG A 304 -28.67 -5.39 -17.17
CA ARG A 304 -28.24 -6.72 -17.59
C ARG A 304 -27.28 -6.61 -18.79
N PRO A 305 -26.08 -7.21 -18.71
CA PRO A 305 -25.26 -7.48 -19.89
C PRO A 305 -26.01 -8.34 -20.91
N ALA A 306 -25.59 -8.27 -22.16
CA ALA A 306 -26.08 -9.20 -23.17
C ALA A 306 -25.66 -10.64 -22.83
N ALA A 307 -26.45 -11.61 -23.30
CA ALA A 307 -26.02 -13.00 -23.23
C ALA A 307 -24.72 -13.19 -24.03
N PRO A 308 -23.80 -14.08 -23.60
CA PRO A 308 -22.57 -14.35 -24.33
C PRO A 308 -22.85 -14.67 -25.81
N GLY A 309 -22.19 -13.95 -26.73
CA GLY A 309 -22.40 -14.11 -28.17
C GLY A 309 -23.68 -13.45 -28.72
N GLY A 310 -24.43 -12.71 -27.90
CA GLY A 310 -25.59 -11.93 -28.31
C GLY A 310 -25.21 -10.66 -29.10
N GLN A 311 -26.22 -9.82 -29.38
CA GLN A 311 -25.98 -8.50 -29.95
C GLN A 311 -25.35 -7.58 -28.89
N ILE A 312 -24.37 -6.78 -29.31
CA ILE A 312 -23.76 -5.75 -28.45
C ILE A 312 -24.81 -4.70 -28.10
N THR A 313 -24.91 -4.40 -26.82
CA THR A 313 -25.79 -3.40 -26.21
C THR A 313 -24.95 -2.33 -25.50
N PRO A 314 -25.58 -1.27 -24.96
CA PRO A 314 -24.88 -0.29 -24.14
C PRO A 314 -24.36 -0.82 -22.79
N SER A 315 -24.49 -2.12 -22.51
CA SER A 315 -23.85 -2.79 -21.37
C SER A 315 -22.44 -3.31 -21.68
N GLU A 316 -22.08 -3.41 -22.96
CA GLU A 316 -20.79 -3.91 -23.42
C GLU A 316 -19.85 -2.74 -23.75
N TRP A 317 -18.66 -2.75 -23.14
CA TRP A 317 -17.72 -1.63 -23.15
C TRP A 317 -16.46 -1.97 -23.94
N VAL A 318 -15.96 -1.00 -24.71
CA VAL A 318 -14.59 -1.04 -25.23
C VAL A 318 -13.68 -0.48 -24.15
N ILE A 319 -12.65 -1.24 -23.77
CA ILE A 319 -11.67 -0.82 -22.77
C ILE A 319 -10.35 -0.59 -23.50
N ARG A 320 -9.83 0.64 -23.47
CA ARG A 320 -8.66 1.06 -24.26
C ARG A 320 -7.62 1.65 -23.34
N GLU A 321 -6.37 1.21 -23.45
CA GLU A 321 -5.27 1.80 -22.67
C GLU A 321 -5.18 3.31 -22.92
N ALA A 322 -5.01 4.08 -21.85
CA ALA A 322 -4.98 5.54 -21.91
C ALA A 322 -3.62 6.10 -22.37
N GLY A 323 -2.60 5.25 -22.56
CA GLY A 323 -1.24 5.67 -22.87
C GLY A 323 -0.54 6.39 -21.70
N ILE A 324 -0.98 6.14 -20.47
CA ILE A 324 -0.40 6.68 -19.25
C ILE A 324 0.39 5.57 -18.57
N SER A 325 1.67 5.80 -18.34
CA SER A 325 2.55 4.84 -17.68
C SER A 325 2.17 4.61 -16.22
N ASN A 326 2.48 3.44 -15.67
CA ASN A 326 2.23 3.13 -14.26
C ASN A 326 2.96 4.11 -13.31
N ASP A 327 4.13 4.63 -13.68
CA ASP A 327 4.84 5.64 -12.89
C ASP A 327 4.07 6.96 -12.79
N GLN A 328 3.50 7.42 -13.91
CA GLN A 328 2.65 8.61 -13.93
C GLN A 328 1.38 8.40 -13.10
N VAL A 329 0.79 7.20 -13.17
CA VAL A 329 -0.34 6.83 -12.31
C VAL A 329 0.08 6.89 -10.84
N LYS A 330 1.19 6.25 -10.46
CA LYS A 330 1.71 6.23 -9.09
C LYS A 330 2.01 7.63 -8.58
N GLN A 331 2.63 8.47 -9.40
CA GLN A 331 2.92 9.87 -9.06
C GLN A 331 1.63 10.64 -8.77
N ARG A 332 0.62 10.51 -9.64
CA ARG A 332 -0.67 11.18 -9.48
C ARG A 332 -1.42 10.69 -8.23
N LEU A 333 -1.49 9.38 -8.00
CA LEU A 333 -2.15 8.81 -6.81
C LEU A 333 -1.40 9.15 -5.52
N THR A 334 -0.07 9.26 -5.56
CA THR A 334 0.75 9.76 -4.44
C THR A 334 0.42 11.22 -4.13
N GLN A 335 0.27 12.07 -5.15
CA GLN A 335 -0.14 13.45 -4.98
C GLN A 335 -1.53 13.57 -4.35
N LEU A 336 -2.49 12.79 -4.81
CA LEU A 336 -3.87 12.80 -4.32
C LEU A 336 -4.02 12.27 -2.89
N SER A 337 -3.28 11.22 -2.56
CA SER A 337 -3.28 10.65 -1.20
C SER A 337 -2.52 11.52 -0.20
N GLY A 338 -1.52 12.30 -0.65
CA GLY A 338 -0.62 13.04 0.22
C GLY A 338 0.48 12.18 0.84
N ALA A 339 0.67 10.94 0.37
CA ALA A 339 1.75 10.05 0.79
C ALA A 339 3.13 10.67 0.49
N LYS A 340 4.09 10.41 1.38
CA LYS A 340 5.45 10.97 1.30
C LYS A 340 6.52 9.88 1.39
N ARG A 341 7.68 10.18 0.80
CA ARG A 341 8.91 9.40 1.04
C ARG A 341 9.48 9.80 2.41
N PRO A 342 10.19 8.90 3.12
CA PRO A 342 10.86 9.23 4.37
C PRO A 342 12.00 10.22 4.10
N GLU A 343 12.05 11.30 4.88
CA GLU A 343 13.09 12.32 4.81
C GLU A 343 13.62 12.62 6.23
N ASP A 344 14.91 12.95 6.31
CA ASP A 344 15.56 13.28 7.57
C ASP A 344 14.97 14.55 8.21
N GLY A 345 14.81 14.51 9.54
CA GLY A 345 14.33 15.63 10.35
C GLY A 345 12.83 15.91 10.26
N LYS A 346 12.08 15.21 9.39
CA LYS A 346 10.65 15.44 9.16
C LYS A 346 9.76 14.61 10.10
N TYR A 347 8.56 15.12 10.35
CA TYR A 347 7.55 14.48 11.20
C TYR A 347 6.46 13.83 10.35
N TYR A 348 6.06 12.62 10.72
CA TYR A 348 5.07 11.85 9.99
C TYR A 348 4.05 11.19 10.92
N ARG A 349 2.82 11.04 10.41
CA ARG A 349 1.92 9.95 10.81
C ARG A 349 2.18 8.78 9.90
N ILE A 350 2.52 7.64 10.48
CA ILE A 350 2.85 6.41 9.77
C ILE A 350 1.65 5.48 9.91
N VAL A 351 0.97 5.16 8.81
CA VAL A 351 -0.35 4.49 8.83
C VAL A 351 -0.26 3.12 8.15
N CYS A 352 -0.73 2.09 8.83
CA CYS A 352 -0.81 0.73 8.29
C CYS A 352 -1.79 0.70 7.10
N VAL A 353 -1.37 0.13 5.99
CA VAL A 353 -2.16 0.05 4.76
C VAL A 353 -3.40 -0.82 4.93
N ASP A 354 -3.26 -2.00 5.52
CA ASP A 354 -4.35 -2.99 5.62
C ASP A 354 -5.46 -2.52 6.55
N TYR A 355 -5.07 -2.02 7.73
CA TYR A 355 -6.02 -1.70 8.80
C TYR A 355 -6.35 -0.22 8.93
N LYS A 356 -5.67 0.66 8.18
CA LYS A 356 -5.82 2.14 8.22
C LYS A 356 -5.55 2.74 9.61
N ARG A 357 -4.62 2.13 10.36
CA ARG A 357 -4.30 2.48 11.75
C ARG A 357 -2.97 3.23 11.84
N PRO A 358 -2.91 4.45 12.40
CA PRO A 358 -1.63 5.13 12.65
C PRO A 358 -0.84 4.44 13.76
N LEU A 359 0.48 4.35 13.57
CA LEU A 359 1.46 3.92 14.56
C LEU A 359 1.49 4.90 15.74
N LYS A 360 1.50 4.38 16.95
CA LYS A 360 1.39 5.16 18.20
C LYS A 360 2.27 4.56 19.29
N ILE A 361 2.79 5.41 20.17
CA ILE A 361 3.40 4.96 21.42
C ILE A 361 2.35 4.82 22.52
N ASP A 362 2.40 3.73 23.26
CA ASP A 362 1.86 3.66 24.62
C ASP A 362 2.86 4.36 25.55
N TYR A 363 2.59 5.63 25.83
CA TYR A 363 3.48 6.51 26.60
C TYR A 363 3.60 6.11 28.08
N ALA A 364 2.78 5.18 28.59
CA ALA A 364 2.89 4.72 29.98
C ALA A 364 3.99 3.68 30.16
N ASN A 365 4.21 2.80 29.16
CA ASN A 365 5.13 1.66 29.25
C ASN A 365 6.11 1.57 28.06
N GLY A 366 6.05 2.50 27.11
CA GLY A 366 6.95 2.58 25.95
C GLY A 366 6.69 1.55 24.86
N THR A 367 5.61 0.77 24.91
CA THR A 367 5.25 -0.21 23.87
C THR A 367 4.72 0.50 22.62
N VAL A 368 5.07 0.02 21.43
CA VAL A 368 4.56 0.55 20.17
C VAL A 368 3.28 -0.21 19.78
N THR A 369 2.24 0.55 19.47
CA THR A 369 0.91 0.06 19.10
C THR A 369 0.35 0.84 17.91
N THR A 370 -0.92 0.64 17.59
CA THR A 370 -1.64 1.43 16.60
C THR A 370 -3.01 1.90 17.12
N GLU A 371 -3.52 3.00 16.57
CA GLU A 371 -4.81 3.57 16.95
C GLU A 371 -5.90 3.29 15.89
N ASN A 372 -7.18 3.29 16.28
CA ASN A 372 -8.29 3.11 15.33
C ASN A 372 -8.34 4.22 14.26
N THR A 373 -7.92 5.43 14.61
CA THR A 373 -8.02 6.59 13.74
C THR A 373 -6.88 7.57 14.00
N THR A 374 -6.67 8.45 13.03
CA THR A 374 -5.82 9.62 13.21
C THR A 374 -6.52 10.61 14.13
N ILE A 375 -5.85 10.96 15.23
CA ILE A 375 -6.35 11.94 16.20
C ILE A 375 -5.59 13.25 15.95
N ALA A 376 -6.34 14.32 15.68
CA ALA A 376 -5.77 15.65 15.53
C ALA A 376 -5.04 16.05 16.82
N ASN A 377 -3.85 16.63 16.69
CA ASN A 377 -3.00 17.06 17.81
C ASN A 377 -2.54 15.96 18.79
N ASP A 378 -2.72 14.67 18.49
CA ASP A 378 -2.12 13.58 19.29
C ASP A 378 -0.67 13.32 18.86
N TYR A 379 0.28 14.01 19.51
CA TYR A 379 1.71 13.85 19.21
C TYR A 379 2.24 12.44 19.51
N ALA A 380 1.53 11.60 20.27
CA ALA A 380 1.90 10.20 20.47
C ALA A 380 1.78 9.36 19.18
N GLN A 381 1.02 9.83 18.19
CA GLN A 381 0.90 9.23 16.84
C GLN A 381 1.90 9.81 15.83
N VAL A 382 2.74 10.76 16.24
CA VAL A 382 3.65 11.49 15.35
C VAL A 382 5.08 11.05 15.61
N TRP A 383 5.78 10.73 14.53
CA TRP A 383 7.14 10.20 14.55
C TRP A 383 8.06 11.09 13.73
N LYS A 384 9.13 11.60 14.34
CA LYS A 384 10.23 12.25 13.64
C LYS A 384 11.17 11.18 13.12
N LEU A 385 11.52 11.25 11.84
CA LEU A 385 12.54 10.38 11.27
C LEU A 385 13.90 11.08 11.37
N ILE A 386 14.89 10.37 11.93
CA ILE A 386 16.28 10.83 11.99
C ILE A 386 17.15 9.83 11.23
N ALA A 387 17.88 10.31 10.23
CA ALA A 387 18.74 9.47 9.41
C ALA A 387 19.88 8.84 10.24
N ASN A 388 20.11 7.56 10.00
CA ASN A 388 21.15 6.75 10.62
C ASN A 388 21.74 5.81 9.56
N GLY A 389 22.64 6.35 8.75
CA GLY A 389 23.14 5.67 7.54
C GLY A 389 22.02 5.50 6.49
N ASP A 390 21.78 4.26 6.05
CA ASP A 390 20.69 3.92 5.13
C ASP A 390 19.36 3.59 5.84
N ARG A 391 19.28 3.89 7.14
CA ARG A 391 18.13 3.63 8.03
C ARG A 391 17.63 4.91 8.67
N PHE A 392 16.47 4.83 9.31
CA PHE A 392 15.92 5.91 10.12
C PHE A 392 15.61 5.44 11.54
N ASP A 393 15.97 6.25 12.52
CA ASP A 393 15.41 6.16 13.86
C ASP A 393 14.02 6.81 13.86
N LEU A 394 13.02 6.06 14.35
CA LEU A 394 11.66 6.56 14.52
C LEU A 394 11.52 7.13 15.93
N VAL A 395 11.67 8.45 16.05
CA VAL A 395 11.59 9.17 17.33
C VAL A 395 10.15 9.63 17.57
N ASN A 396 9.52 9.16 18.64
CA ASN A 396 8.18 9.63 18.97
C ASN A 396 8.22 11.11 19.36
N ALA A 397 7.38 11.94 18.73
CA ALA A 397 7.37 13.38 18.98
C ALA A 397 7.00 13.70 20.44
N TYR A 398 6.06 12.96 21.03
CA TYR A 398 5.58 13.22 22.39
C TYR A 398 6.60 12.84 23.47
N THR A 399 7.30 11.71 23.32
CA THR A 399 8.18 11.18 24.38
C THR A 399 9.67 11.39 24.14
N ASN A 400 10.07 11.80 22.93
CA ASN A 400 11.46 11.81 22.45
C ASN A 400 12.17 10.43 22.54
N GLN A 401 11.41 9.35 22.67
CA GLN A 401 11.95 7.99 22.68
C GLN A 401 11.90 7.38 21.27
N MET A 402 12.89 6.57 20.96
CA MET A 402 13.09 5.94 19.65
C MET A 402 12.62 4.49 19.68
N ILE A 403 11.95 4.02 18.63
CA ILE A 403 11.63 2.58 18.50
C ILE A 403 12.93 1.79 18.44
N GLN A 404 13.04 0.79 19.31
CA GLN A 404 14.19 -0.10 19.40
C GLN A 404 14.01 -1.28 18.45
N ARG A 405 15.03 -1.56 17.64
CA ARG A 405 15.15 -2.82 16.89
C ARG A 405 15.14 -4.02 17.82
N GLN A 406 14.71 -5.17 17.30
CA GLN A 406 14.62 -6.43 18.03
C GLN A 406 15.43 -7.54 17.37
N ASN A 407 16.34 -7.18 16.47
CA ASN A 407 17.21 -8.10 15.74
C ASN A 407 16.44 -9.23 15.05
N GLY A 408 15.24 -8.92 14.53
CA GLY A 408 14.41 -9.86 13.79
C GLY A 408 13.60 -10.83 14.65
N ALA A 409 13.39 -10.54 15.93
CA ALA A 409 12.50 -11.33 16.77
C ALA A 409 11.06 -11.31 16.24
N LEU A 410 10.44 -12.49 16.11
CA LEU A 410 9.06 -12.64 15.64
C LEU A 410 8.05 -12.55 16.79
N SER A 411 6.90 -11.97 16.50
CA SER A 411 5.76 -11.83 17.43
C SER A 411 6.08 -11.07 18.72
N GLN A 412 7.19 -10.31 18.75
CA GLN A 412 7.56 -9.49 19.89
C GLN A 412 7.11 -8.05 19.69
N PRO A 413 6.43 -7.41 20.66
CA PRO A 413 6.04 -6.01 20.56
C PRO A 413 7.26 -5.10 20.58
N TYR A 414 7.36 -4.20 19.60
CA TYR A 414 8.37 -3.16 19.58
C TYR A 414 8.24 -2.24 20.81
N ARG A 415 9.37 -1.80 21.35
CA ARG A 415 9.45 -0.90 22.50
C ARG A 415 10.30 0.31 22.15
N THR A 416 10.21 1.35 22.97
CA THR A 416 10.96 2.59 22.78
C THR A 416 11.97 2.81 23.90
N ALA A 417 13.05 3.53 23.59
CA ALA A 417 14.08 3.95 24.55
C ALA A 417 14.71 5.29 24.15
N ALA A 418 15.45 5.92 25.06
CA ALA A 418 16.05 7.23 24.84
C ALA A 418 17.23 7.24 23.85
N ARG A 419 17.80 6.07 23.52
CA ARG A 419 18.96 5.93 22.63
C ARG A 419 18.60 5.07 21.42
N SER A 420 19.21 5.36 20.28
CA SER A 420 19.11 4.50 19.10
C SER A 420 19.83 3.17 19.32
N ASN A 421 19.29 2.11 18.71
CA ASN A 421 19.99 0.84 18.51
C ASN A 421 20.06 0.43 17.02
N GLY A 422 20.01 1.42 16.11
CA GLY A 422 20.34 1.24 14.69
C GLY A 422 19.20 1.42 13.68
N GLY A 423 18.01 1.86 14.09
CA GLY A 423 16.92 2.25 13.19
C GLY A 423 16.36 1.20 12.21
N PHE A 424 15.43 1.62 11.36
CA PHE A 424 14.73 0.76 10.40
C PHE A 424 15.02 1.20 8.98
N LYS A 425 15.18 0.23 8.08
CA LYS A 425 15.32 0.50 6.66
C LYS A 425 13.95 0.63 6.03
N PHE A 426 13.69 1.73 5.34
CA PHE A 426 12.44 1.93 4.61
C PHE A 426 12.61 1.40 3.19
N ASN A 427 11.99 0.27 2.89
CA ASN A 427 11.99 -0.30 1.54
C ASN A 427 10.65 -0.01 0.88
N GLU A 428 10.68 0.63 -0.29
CA GLU A 428 9.47 0.86 -1.06
C GLU A 428 8.90 -0.47 -1.51
N VAL A 429 7.62 -0.68 -1.24
CA VAL A 429 6.90 -1.88 -1.70
C VAL A 429 6.76 -1.79 -3.22
N ASN A 430 6.98 -2.90 -3.90
CA ASN A 430 6.80 -3.03 -5.34
C ASN A 430 5.30 -3.07 -5.71
N ASP A 431 4.57 -1.99 -5.42
CA ASP A 431 3.21 -1.73 -5.91
C ASP A 431 3.29 -0.68 -7.05
N PRO A 432 2.70 -0.97 -8.22
CA PRO A 432 2.79 -0.11 -9.39
C PRO A 432 1.98 1.19 -9.26
N PHE A 433 1.15 1.37 -8.22
CA PHE A 433 0.19 2.48 -8.15
C PHE A 433 0.23 3.28 -6.85
N ASN A 434 0.79 2.75 -5.76
CA ASN A 434 0.79 3.40 -4.45
C ASN A 434 2.19 3.49 -3.88
N LEU A 435 2.48 4.64 -3.26
CA LEU A 435 3.68 4.82 -2.47
C LEU A 435 3.43 4.28 -1.05
N MET A 436 4.11 3.19 -0.72
CA MET A 436 4.09 2.58 0.61
C MET A 436 5.42 1.88 0.88
N PHE A 437 5.71 1.63 2.15
CA PHE A 437 7.01 1.14 2.61
C PHE A 437 6.84 0.02 3.63
N THR A 438 7.75 -0.94 3.59
CA THR A 438 8.05 -1.74 4.78
C THR A 438 9.07 -1.01 5.65
N MET A 439 9.01 -1.23 6.96
CA MET A 439 9.98 -0.72 7.93
C MET A 439 10.80 -1.89 8.46
N ASP A 440 11.91 -2.16 7.79
CA ASP A 440 12.68 -3.39 7.95
C ASP A 440 13.66 -3.28 9.12
N ASP A 441 13.61 -4.29 9.99
CA ASP A 441 14.61 -4.53 11.01
C ASP A 441 15.79 -5.30 10.37
N VAL A 442 15.85 -6.63 10.54
CA VAL A 442 16.82 -7.55 9.91
C VAL A 442 16.16 -8.89 9.59
N PHE A 443 16.84 -9.72 8.78
CA PHE A 443 16.44 -11.08 8.45
C PHE A 443 15.05 -11.21 7.82
N GLY A 444 14.62 -10.19 7.06
CA GLY A 444 13.30 -10.16 6.43
C GLY A 444 12.16 -9.95 7.43
N VAL A 445 12.45 -9.41 8.61
CA VAL A 445 11.48 -9.03 9.64
C VAL A 445 11.39 -7.51 9.73
N GLY A 446 10.18 -6.99 9.93
CA GLY A 446 9.90 -5.57 10.07
C GLY A 446 8.74 -5.28 11.01
N ILE A 447 8.39 -3.99 11.13
CA ILE A 447 7.27 -3.54 11.95
C ILE A 447 5.95 -3.95 11.31
N HIS A 448 5.21 -4.82 11.99
CA HIS A 448 3.94 -5.38 11.55
C HIS A 448 2.78 -4.97 12.46
N CYS A 449 1.65 -4.58 11.88
CA CYS A 449 0.42 -4.29 12.63
C CYS A 449 -0.33 -5.60 12.94
N ALA A 450 -0.12 -6.20 14.11
CA ALA A 450 -0.69 -7.52 14.43
C ALA A 450 -2.13 -7.43 14.96
N GLN A 451 -3.12 -7.60 14.07
CA GLN A 451 -4.54 -7.73 14.49
C GLN A 451 -4.74 -8.83 15.55
N SER A 452 -4.05 -9.97 15.40
CA SER A 452 -4.11 -11.09 16.36
C SER A 452 -3.56 -10.77 17.74
N GLN A 453 -2.81 -9.68 17.89
CA GLN A 453 -2.24 -9.19 19.16
C GLN A 453 -2.83 -7.83 19.55
N GLY A 454 -4.10 -7.57 19.20
CA GLY A 454 -4.77 -6.32 19.55
C GLY A 454 -4.21 -5.08 18.82
N TYR A 455 -3.68 -5.28 17.61
CA TYR A 455 -3.07 -4.26 16.76
C TYR A 455 -1.80 -3.60 17.34
N GLN A 456 -1.06 -4.34 18.16
CA GLN A 456 0.30 -3.98 18.55
C GLN A 456 1.25 -3.99 17.35
N ALA A 457 2.28 -3.15 17.40
CA ALA A 457 3.36 -3.18 16.43
C ALA A 457 4.38 -4.23 16.86
N VAL A 458 4.47 -5.34 16.12
CA VAL A 458 5.33 -6.49 16.45
C VAL A 458 6.30 -6.79 15.32
N GLY A 459 7.37 -7.54 15.59
CA GLY A 459 8.21 -8.09 14.53
C GLY A 459 7.49 -9.19 13.75
N TRP A 460 7.39 -9.07 12.42
CA TRP A 460 6.91 -10.15 11.54
C TRP A 460 7.56 -10.09 10.15
N HIS A 461 7.38 -11.13 9.34
CA HIS A 461 7.92 -11.20 7.98
C HIS A 461 7.44 -10.05 7.10
N THR A 462 8.37 -9.35 6.45
CA THR A 462 8.09 -8.18 5.60
C THR A 462 7.24 -8.51 4.37
N SER A 463 7.11 -9.78 4.01
CA SER A 463 6.21 -10.27 2.97
C SER A 463 4.72 -10.20 3.34
N ALA A 464 4.38 -10.06 4.62
CA ALA A 464 2.98 -9.94 5.05
C ALA A 464 2.45 -8.52 4.82
N SER A 465 1.25 -8.40 4.26
CA SER A 465 0.64 -7.13 3.84
C SER A 465 0.50 -6.10 4.98
N ALA A 466 0.30 -6.54 6.22
CA ALA A 466 0.24 -5.65 7.39
C ALA A 466 1.62 -5.10 7.85
N ASN A 467 2.71 -5.37 7.11
CA ASN A 467 3.97 -4.62 7.17
C ASN A 467 4.02 -3.42 6.23
N ASN A 468 2.98 -3.17 5.43
CA ASN A 468 2.95 -2.04 4.51
C ASN A 468 2.45 -0.79 5.21
N TRP A 469 3.22 0.29 5.14
CA TRP A 469 2.96 1.57 5.80
C TRP A 469 3.02 2.74 4.82
N VAL A 470 2.17 3.74 5.05
CA VAL A 470 2.18 5.01 4.32
C VAL A 470 2.54 6.14 5.28
N LEU A 471 3.40 7.05 4.83
CA LEU A 471 3.82 8.20 5.60
C LEU A 471 3.05 9.43 5.13
N TYR A 472 2.43 10.14 6.08
CA TYR A 472 1.83 11.45 5.86
C TYR A 472 2.59 12.48 6.66
N GLU A 473 3.20 13.46 6.00
CA GLU A 473 3.95 14.53 6.67
C GLU A 473 3.03 15.35 7.57
N VAL A 474 3.50 15.64 8.77
CA VAL A 474 2.80 16.44 9.78
C VAL A 474 3.57 17.73 9.98
N LYS A 475 2.89 18.86 9.75
CA LYS A 475 3.39 20.16 10.20
C LYS A 475 3.18 20.26 11.70
N VAL A 476 4.28 20.30 12.44
CA VAL A 476 4.28 20.39 13.91
C VAL A 476 4.28 21.85 14.34
N ASP A 477 3.39 22.18 15.26
CA ASP A 477 3.43 23.40 16.06
C ASP A 477 4.42 23.19 17.20
N GLU A 478 5.57 23.86 17.15
CA GLU A 478 6.70 23.66 18.07
C GLU A 478 6.34 23.99 19.53
N GLU A 479 5.56 25.05 19.74
CA GLU A 479 5.17 25.49 21.08
C GLU A 479 4.17 24.51 21.72
N LYS A 480 3.21 24.01 20.94
CA LYS A 480 2.29 22.95 21.41
C LYS A 480 3.02 21.63 21.67
N LEU A 481 4.00 21.30 20.82
CA LEU A 481 4.81 20.10 21.03
C LEU A 481 5.63 20.22 22.31
N ARG A 482 6.31 21.35 22.54
CA ARG A 482 7.10 21.61 23.75
C ARG A 482 6.24 21.45 25.01
N LYS A 483 5.05 22.06 25.04
CA LYS A 483 4.09 21.90 26.14
C LYS A 483 3.68 20.45 26.37
N ALA A 484 3.35 19.72 25.31
CA ALA A 484 3.00 18.30 25.42
C ALA A 484 4.17 17.47 25.97
N GLN A 485 5.40 17.74 25.55
CA GLN A 485 6.60 17.08 26.08
C GLN A 485 6.81 17.41 27.57
N GLU A 486 6.60 18.66 27.99
CA GLU A 486 6.69 19.06 29.40
C GLU A 486 5.66 18.34 30.27
N GLU A 487 4.41 18.21 29.79
CA GLU A 487 3.37 17.41 30.47
C GLU A 487 3.77 15.94 30.61
N TYR A 488 4.34 15.35 29.55
CA TYR A 488 4.86 13.98 29.58
C TYR A 488 5.96 13.80 30.64
N GLN A 489 6.93 14.71 30.66
CA GLN A 489 8.03 14.67 31.64
C GLN A 489 7.52 14.88 33.06
N ALA A 490 6.57 15.79 33.28
CA ALA A 490 5.95 16.00 34.59
C ALA A 490 5.22 14.75 35.08
N PHE A 491 4.46 14.07 34.21
CA PHE A 491 3.79 12.82 34.55
C PHE A 491 4.78 11.70 34.92
N HIS A 492 5.81 11.46 34.11
CA HIS A 492 6.79 10.41 34.41
C HIS A 492 7.62 10.73 35.64
N ASN A 493 7.96 12.01 35.87
CA ASN A 493 8.61 12.42 37.11
C ASN A 493 7.77 12.13 38.36
N LEU A 494 6.44 12.27 38.27
CA LEU A 494 5.53 11.88 39.36
C LEU A 494 5.48 10.35 39.52
N LYS A 495 5.31 9.62 38.42
CA LYS A 495 5.18 8.15 38.41
C LYS A 495 6.45 7.45 38.90
N ASP A 496 7.61 7.83 38.37
CA ASP A 496 8.86 7.12 38.63
C ASP A 496 9.48 7.50 39.99
N ASN A 497 9.10 8.65 40.55
CA ASN A 497 9.58 9.13 41.86
C ASN A 497 8.47 9.21 42.91
N ALA A 498 7.38 8.45 42.75
CA ALA A 498 6.20 8.52 43.61
C ALA A 498 6.54 8.38 45.10
N ASN A 499 7.37 7.40 45.47
CA ASN A 499 7.84 7.21 46.85
C ASN A 499 8.66 8.38 47.39
N VAL A 500 9.53 8.99 46.57
CA VAL A 500 10.33 10.15 46.96
C VAL A 500 9.44 11.36 47.19
N HIS A 501 8.46 11.57 46.30
CA HIS A 501 7.47 12.63 46.46
C HIS A 501 6.63 12.40 47.71
N TRP A 502 6.18 11.17 47.98
CA TRP A 502 5.41 10.83 49.16
C TRP A 502 6.18 11.08 50.47
N GLN A 503 7.46 10.69 50.56
CA GLN A 503 8.30 10.95 51.73
C GLN A 503 8.38 12.44 52.11
N LYS A 504 8.37 13.32 51.10
CA LYS A 504 8.36 14.77 51.29
C LYS A 504 6.98 15.31 51.59
N LEU A 505 5.96 14.77 50.92
CA LEU A 505 4.58 15.25 50.99
C LEU A 505 3.87 14.83 52.29
N SER A 506 4.16 13.64 52.82
CA SER A 506 3.47 13.05 53.97
C SER A 506 3.57 13.92 55.22
N LYS A 507 4.66 14.67 55.40
CA LYS A 507 4.83 15.59 56.55
C LYS A 507 3.75 16.68 56.63
N TYR A 508 3.07 17.00 55.52
CA TYR A 508 2.02 18.00 55.47
C TYR A 508 0.65 17.47 55.89
N PHE A 509 0.50 16.15 56.02
CA PHE A 509 -0.77 15.52 56.36
C PHE A 509 -0.73 14.90 57.77
N GLU A 510 -1.89 14.82 58.41
CA GLU A 510 -2.06 14.16 59.72
C GLU A 510 -2.07 12.63 59.58
N ASP A 511 -2.50 12.13 58.42
CA ASP A 511 -2.70 10.71 58.13
C ASP A 511 -2.08 10.29 56.79
N ALA A 512 -1.85 8.98 56.61
CA ALA A 512 -1.19 8.44 55.42
C ALA A 512 -2.09 8.42 54.17
N ALA A 513 -3.42 8.52 54.32
CA ALA A 513 -4.33 8.70 53.19
C ALA A 513 -4.48 10.17 52.77
N ALA A 514 -3.73 11.09 53.39
CA ALA A 514 -3.79 12.52 53.09
C ALA A 514 -5.21 13.10 53.22
N THR A 515 -6.00 12.62 54.18
CA THR A 515 -7.39 13.07 54.38
C THR A 515 -7.47 14.40 55.14
N LYS A 516 -6.47 14.71 55.96
CA LYS A 516 -6.40 15.91 56.79
C LYS A 516 -5.02 16.55 56.77
N ILE A 517 -4.99 17.89 56.83
CA ILE A 517 -3.74 18.66 56.95
C ILE A 517 -3.16 18.51 58.36
N ALA A 518 -1.83 18.40 58.48
CA ALA A 518 -1.19 18.38 59.78
C ALA A 518 -1.41 19.72 60.53
N PRO A 519 -1.68 19.69 61.85
CA PRO A 519 -2.10 20.88 62.62
C PRO A 519 -1.17 22.09 62.50
N VAL A 520 0.14 21.86 62.38
CA VAL A 520 1.15 22.93 62.27
C VAL A 520 1.07 23.76 60.98
N TYR A 521 0.35 23.28 59.97
CA TYR A 521 0.14 23.99 58.69
C TYR A 521 -1.28 24.54 58.52
N ALA A 522 -2.21 24.22 59.43
CA ALA A 522 -3.63 24.59 59.30
C ALA A 522 -3.83 26.12 59.21
N ASP A 523 -3.10 26.89 60.03
CA ASP A 523 -3.21 28.35 60.10
C ASP A 523 -2.22 29.09 59.19
N LYS A 524 -1.39 28.37 58.42
CA LYS A 524 -0.45 29.02 57.49
C LYS A 524 -1.18 29.62 56.30
N THR A 525 -0.71 30.77 55.81
CA THR A 525 -1.21 31.31 54.53
C THR A 525 -0.79 30.41 53.38
N ASN A 526 -1.61 30.36 52.33
CA ASN A 526 -1.34 29.52 51.16
C ASN A 526 -0.02 29.86 50.47
N ASP A 527 0.35 31.14 50.43
CA ASP A 527 1.61 31.58 49.82
C ASP A 527 2.83 31.10 50.62
N ASN A 528 2.76 31.18 51.96
CA ASN A 528 3.83 30.67 52.82
C ASN A 528 3.94 29.15 52.71
N LEU A 529 2.81 28.44 52.68
CA LEU A 529 2.79 26.99 52.56
C LEU A 529 3.29 26.53 51.18
N LYS A 530 2.93 27.23 50.09
CA LYS A 530 3.48 26.99 48.75
C LYS A 530 4.98 27.19 48.70
N ALA A 531 5.49 28.29 49.27
CA ALA A 531 6.92 28.57 49.29
C ALA A 531 7.70 27.48 50.07
N GLU A 532 7.15 27.00 51.18
CA GLU A 532 7.72 25.89 51.94
C GLU A 532 7.75 24.58 51.13
N MET A 533 6.61 24.18 50.55
CA MET A 533 6.55 22.99 49.69
C MET A 533 7.47 23.09 48.47
N GLN A 534 7.65 24.29 47.91
CA GLN A 534 8.57 24.54 46.81
C GLN A 534 10.03 24.36 47.26
N ASN A 535 10.40 24.82 48.46
CA ASN A 535 11.72 24.59 49.05
C ASN A 535 11.99 23.11 49.33
N ASP A 536 10.96 22.34 49.69
CA ASP A 536 11.05 20.88 49.84
C ASP A 536 11.12 20.13 48.49
N GLY A 537 10.96 20.85 47.38
CA GLY A 537 11.01 20.30 46.04
C GLY A 537 9.77 19.46 45.69
N ILE A 538 8.61 19.80 46.25
CA ILE A 538 7.33 19.16 45.94
C ILE A 538 6.79 19.74 44.61
N PRO A 539 6.45 18.90 43.61
CA PRO A 539 5.83 19.34 42.37
C PRO A 539 4.52 20.12 42.58
N VAL A 540 4.28 21.15 41.77
CA VAL A 540 3.09 22.04 41.86
C VAL A 540 1.77 21.26 41.91
N ILE A 541 1.63 20.17 41.15
CA ILE A 541 0.42 19.34 41.17
C ILE A 541 0.14 18.75 42.56
N LEU A 542 1.18 18.34 43.30
CA LEU A 542 1.07 17.80 44.66
C LEU A 542 0.87 18.92 45.68
N GLN A 543 1.47 20.10 45.46
CA GLN A 543 1.20 21.29 46.27
C GLN A 543 -0.29 21.66 46.24
N ASN A 544 -0.93 21.59 45.07
CA ASN A 544 -2.35 21.85 44.93
C ASN A 544 -3.23 20.82 45.68
N VAL A 545 -2.76 19.59 45.85
CA VAL A 545 -3.44 18.58 46.69
C VAL A 545 -3.42 19.04 48.15
N VAL A 546 -2.25 19.40 48.68
CA VAL A 546 -2.08 19.87 50.07
C VAL A 546 -2.99 21.07 50.36
N LEU A 547 -2.99 22.07 49.47
CA LEU A 547 -3.83 23.26 49.64
C LEU A 547 -5.32 22.94 49.56
N LYS A 548 -5.73 22.05 48.65
CA LYS A 548 -7.13 21.65 48.53
C LYS A 548 -7.64 20.95 49.79
N ILE A 549 -6.81 20.10 50.40
CA ILE A 549 -7.12 19.45 51.68
C ILE A 549 -7.11 20.45 52.83
N LYS A 550 -6.14 21.37 52.89
CA LYS A 550 -6.08 22.41 53.92
C LYS A 550 -7.31 23.31 53.90
N ASP A 551 -7.64 23.85 52.73
CA ASP A 551 -8.70 24.85 52.58
C ASP A 551 -10.09 24.24 52.43
N GLN A 552 -10.17 22.90 52.36
CA GLN A 552 -11.41 22.16 52.06
C GLN A 552 -12.10 22.73 50.81
N ALA A 553 -11.29 23.04 49.80
CA ALA A 553 -11.70 23.77 48.60
C ALA A 553 -12.38 22.85 47.56
N TRP A 554 -13.55 22.33 47.95
CA TRP A 554 -14.38 21.44 47.16
C TRP A 554 -15.29 22.23 46.21
N ALA A 555 -15.40 21.75 44.97
CA ALA A 555 -16.24 22.32 43.94
C ALA A 555 -17.71 22.23 44.35
N THR A 556 -18.40 23.36 44.22
CA THR A 556 -19.85 23.44 44.37
C THR A 556 -20.49 23.28 42.99
N TYR A 557 -21.40 22.32 42.85
CA TYR A 557 -22.08 22.05 41.60
C TYR A 557 -23.47 22.67 41.61
N ALA A 558 -23.95 23.10 40.42
CA ALA A 558 -25.27 23.71 40.26
C ALA A 558 -26.45 22.83 40.73
N SER A 559 -26.22 21.52 40.88
CA SER A 559 -27.19 20.58 41.43
C SER A 559 -27.42 20.73 42.95
N GLY A 560 -26.66 21.60 43.63
CA GLY A 560 -26.72 21.80 45.09
C GLY A 560 -26.06 20.67 45.89
N ASN A 561 -25.59 19.61 45.24
CA ASN A 561 -24.94 18.50 45.90
C ASN A 561 -23.41 18.59 45.77
N ASN A 562 -22.74 18.90 46.87
CA ASN A 562 -21.27 19.01 46.95
C ASN A 562 -20.63 17.64 47.13
N TRP A 563 -20.66 16.83 46.08
CA TRP A 563 -20.18 15.45 46.11
C TRP A 563 -18.65 15.30 46.02
N GLU A 564 -17.91 16.35 45.66
CA GLU A 564 -16.48 16.21 45.32
C GLU A 564 -15.66 15.62 46.48
N GLU A 565 -15.83 16.12 47.70
CA GLU A 565 -15.15 15.60 48.88
C GLU A 565 -15.43 14.11 49.08
N ARG A 566 -16.71 13.72 49.06
CA ARG A 566 -17.16 12.34 49.29
C ARG A 566 -16.65 11.35 48.25
N PHE A 567 -16.34 11.79 47.03
CA PHE A 567 -15.74 10.95 46.00
C PHE A 567 -14.21 10.97 46.01
N ARG A 568 -13.58 12.01 46.58
CA ARG A 568 -12.11 12.10 46.64
C ARG A 568 -11.54 11.53 47.92
N ILE A 569 -12.27 11.60 49.03
CA ILE A 569 -11.93 11.03 50.33
C ILE A 569 -13.00 10.00 50.68
N ALA A 570 -12.70 8.73 50.43
CA ALA A 570 -13.62 7.63 50.70
C ALA A 570 -12.88 6.33 50.97
N SER A 571 -13.51 5.47 51.76
CA SER A 571 -13.04 4.10 51.96
C SER A 571 -13.53 3.22 50.80
N TYR A 572 -12.63 2.90 49.88
CA TYR A 572 -12.89 1.95 48.80
C TYR A 572 -12.44 0.54 49.19
N LYS A 573 -13.22 -0.48 48.79
CA LYS A 573 -12.76 -1.87 48.82
C LYS A 573 -12.01 -2.17 47.52
N PRO A 574 -10.84 -2.85 47.57
CA PRO A 574 -10.11 -3.22 46.37
C PRO A 574 -10.85 -4.32 45.59
N TYR A 575 -11.00 -4.16 44.28
CA TYR A 575 -11.58 -5.16 43.38
C TYR A 575 -10.64 -5.40 42.20
N SER A 576 -10.20 -6.65 42.03
CA SER A 576 -9.11 -7.02 41.10
C SER A 576 -9.54 -7.31 39.66
N ASP A 577 -10.83 -7.51 39.40
CA ASP A 577 -11.35 -7.82 38.07
C ASP A 577 -12.87 -7.64 38.06
N ASN A 578 -13.35 -6.60 37.37
CA ASN A 578 -14.76 -6.25 37.31
C ASN A 578 -15.60 -7.37 36.66
N ASP A 579 -15.08 -8.05 35.64
CA ASP A 579 -15.78 -9.14 34.95
C ASP A 579 -15.86 -10.39 35.85
N HIS A 580 -14.77 -10.74 36.52
CA HIS A 580 -14.75 -11.86 37.48
C HIS A 580 -15.68 -11.60 38.67
N TRP A 581 -15.70 -10.37 39.20
CA TRP A 581 -16.56 -10.03 40.33
C TRP A 581 -18.04 -9.95 39.95
N ALA A 582 -18.38 -9.40 38.77
CA ALA A 582 -19.75 -9.39 38.26
C ALA A 582 -20.32 -10.82 38.18
N TRP A 583 -19.51 -11.76 37.70
CA TRP A 583 -19.87 -13.18 37.70
C TRP A 583 -20.02 -13.77 39.11
N LYS A 584 -19.09 -13.48 40.03
CA LYS A 584 -19.13 -13.99 41.42
C LYS A 584 -20.33 -13.48 42.23
N VAL A 585 -20.83 -12.27 41.96
CA VAL A 585 -21.99 -11.69 42.65
C VAL A 585 -23.31 -11.94 41.92
N GLY A 586 -23.31 -12.81 40.90
CA GLY A 586 -24.53 -13.25 40.21
C GLY A 586 -25.11 -12.24 39.23
N MET A 587 -24.32 -11.26 38.78
CA MET A 587 -24.76 -10.30 37.77
C MET A 587 -24.60 -10.88 36.37
N SER A 588 -25.63 -10.74 35.54
CA SER A 588 -25.65 -11.21 34.14
C SER A 588 -24.97 -10.26 33.15
N TYR A 589 -24.44 -9.12 33.64
CA TYR A 589 -23.83 -8.09 32.83
C TYR A 589 -22.53 -7.56 33.47
N LYS A 590 -21.62 -7.07 32.63
CA LYS A 590 -20.36 -6.47 33.08
C LYS A 590 -20.61 -5.16 33.81
N PHE A 591 -19.77 -4.85 34.81
CA PHE A 591 -19.84 -3.53 35.45
C PHE A 591 -19.52 -2.43 34.42
N GLY A 592 -20.46 -1.50 34.22
CA GLY A 592 -20.30 -0.29 33.41
C GLY A 592 -19.86 0.89 34.27
N ASN A 593 -19.75 2.09 33.66
CA ASN A 593 -19.27 3.30 34.35
C ASN A 593 -20.05 3.65 35.63
N LEU A 594 -21.34 3.30 35.70
CA LEU A 594 -22.22 3.56 36.85
C LEU A 594 -22.31 2.38 37.84
N THR A 595 -21.81 1.21 37.46
CA THR A 595 -21.87 0.00 38.30
C THR A 595 -20.49 -0.49 38.72
N ASN A 596 -19.41 0.20 38.32
CA ASN A 596 -18.05 -0.08 38.79
C ASN A 596 -17.98 0.06 40.32
N PRO A 597 -17.61 -1.00 41.06
CA PRO A 597 -17.63 -0.99 42.53
C PRO A 597 -16.60 -0.04 43.17
N THR A 598 -15.63 0.49 42.40
CA THR A 598 -14.73 1.56 42.86
C THR A 598 -15.23 2.97 42.55
N GLY A 599 -16.14 3.14 41.59
CA GLY A 599 -16.66 4.46 41.19
C GLY A 599 -15.65 5.42 40.52
N ILE A 600 -14.37 5.05 40.40
CA ILE A 600 -13.34 5.90 39.80
C ILE A 600 -13.35 5.71 38.28
N THR A 601 -13.58 6.80 37.55
CA THR A 601 -13.43 6.87 36.10
C THR A 601 -12.60 8.09 35.72
N ALA A 602 -11.71 7.93 34.75
CA ALA A 602 -10.87 9.00 34.25
C ALA A 602 -10.79 8.93 32.72
N TYR A 603 -10.65 10.10 32.10
CA TYR A 603 -10.37 10.16 30.67
C TYR A 603 -8.94 9.68 30.38
N PRO A 604 -8.68 9.07 29.21
CA PRO A 604 -7.33 8.79 28.76
C PRO A 604 -6.45 10.04 28.85
N LYS A 605 -5.19 9.88 29.32
CA LYS A 605 -4.21 10.95 29.60
C LYS A 605 -4.44 11.76 30.88
N ASN A 606 -5.53 11.55 31.61
CA ASN A 606 -5.66 12.15 32.94
C ASN A 606 -4.71 11.45 33.93
N THR A 607 -4.01 12.25 34.74
CA THR A 607 -3.23 11.74 35.86
C THR A 607 -4.16 11.55 37.05
N LEU A 608 -4.24 10.32 37.56
CA LEU A 608 -4.89 10.02 38.84
C LEU A 608 -3.82 9.89 39.91
N LEU A 609 -3.96 10.67 40.99
CA LEU A 609 -3.13 10.58 42.19
C LEU A 609 -3.96 9.86 43.25
N LEU A 610 -3.51 8.68 43.69
CA LEU A 610 -4.19 7.88 44.72
C LEU A 610 -3.30 7.81 45.97
N PHE A 611 -3.86 8.19 47.11
CA PHE A 611 -3.22 8.11 48.43
C PHE A 611 -3.97 7.06 49.25
N VAL A 612 -3.25 6.13 49.89
CA VAL A 612 -3.85 4.98 50.56
C VAL A 612 -3.25 4.81 51.97
N ASP A 613 -4.12 4.59 52.96
CA ASP A 613 -3.75 4.48 54.39
C ASP A 613 -3.21 3.08 54.77
N SER A 614 -3.23 2.12 53.85
CA SER A 614 -2.78 0.74 54.09
C SER A 614 -2.42 0.01 52.79
N ASP A 615 -1.58 -1.02 52.90
CA ASP A 615 -1.22 -1.89 51.78
C ASP A 615 -2.46 -2.51 51.13
N VAL A 616 -2.46 -2.56 49.79
CA VAL A 616 -3.44 -3.36 49.04
C VAL A 616 -3.22 -4.83 49.44
N PRO A 617 -4.24 -5.56 49.93
CA PRO A 617 -4.07 -6.94 50.39
C PRO A 617 -3.40 -7.79 49.32
N ALA A 618 -2.30 -8.47 49.67
CA ALA A 618 -1.57 -9.34 48.77
C ALA A 618 -2.44 -10.52 48.31
N LEU A 619 -3.16 -10.35 47.20
CA LEU A 619 -3.77 -11.45 46.47
C LEU A 619 -2.84 -11.81 45.30
N ARG A 620 -2.62 -13.13 45.18
CA ARG A 620 -1.65 -13.83 44.33
C ARG A 620 -1.43 -13.23 42.92
N PRO A 621 -0.23 -13.43 42.33
CA PRO A 621 0.33 -12.55 41.31
C PRO A 621 -0.28 -12.81 39.94
N ARG A 622 -1.39 -12.14 39.58
CA ARG A 622 -1.70 -11.76 38.20
C ARG A 622 -2.50 -10.46 38.20
N ARG A 623 -1.86 -9.39 37.71
CA ARG A 623 -2.49 -8.14 37.22
C ARG A 623 -3.01 -7.15 38.25
N TRP A 624 -2.12 -6.62 39.07
CA TRP A 624 -2.17 -5.19 39.41
C TRP A 624 -0.89 -4.54 38.91
N SER A 625 -1.01 -3.60 37.99
CA SER A 625 0.02 -2.59 37.74
C SER A 625 -0.60 -1.24 38.08
N CYS A 626 -0.80 -0.99 39.37
CA CYS A 626 -0.73 0.37 39.89
C CYS A 626 0.70 0.51 40.39
N ALA A 627 1.48 1.38 39.78
CA ALA A 627 2.72 1.83 40.38
C ALA A 627 2.34 2.57 41.66
N VAL A 628 2.87 2.11 42.79
CA VAL A 628 2.88 2.87 44.05
C VAL A 628 4.03 3.86 43.98
#